data_AF-A0A099K8Z5-F1
#
_entry.id   AF-A0A099K8Z5-F1
#
_cell.length_a   1.000
_cell.length_b   1.000
_cell.length_c   1.000
_cell.angle_alpha   90.00
_cell.angle_beta   90.00
_cell.angle_gamma   90.00
#
_symmetry.space_group_name_H-M   'P 1'
#
loop_
_entity.id
_entity.type
_entity.pdbx_description
1 polymer ?
#
loop_
_entity_poly.entity_id
_entity_poly.type
_entity_poly.pdbx_seq_one_letter_code
_entity_poly.pdbx_strand_id
1 'polypeptide(L)'
;MNNLQKVGGFAALAQAITYLLAFVYFGAFFDFPRAGDTAQKLNFLADNQLMLSVVNLVMYVAFGIFLAVLVLALYHRFKNRALVLSQLAAVFGVIWVGLVIASGMIANIGLAAVIKLSVNEPAQAMNLWLTLNIIVEGLGGGNEVIGGLWLLLLSCAALKSHQFSKRLSYFGLLIGLAGVLTIYPADILTEIFGLGQIVWFVWLGISMLVTIEVYHKEAEHD
;
A
#
# COMPACT_ATOMS: atom_id res chain seq x y z
N MET A 1 -9.24 26.95 0.76
CA MET A 1 -9.24 25.50 1.07
C MET A 1 -7.90 25.07 1.64
N ASN A 2 -7.88 24.06 2.50
CA ASN A 2 -6.62 23.52 3.01
C ASN A 2 -5.92 22.73 1.88
N ASN A 3 -4.79 23.25 1.36
CA ASN A 3 -3.98 22.62 0.31
C ASN A 3 -3.75 21.12 0.57
N LEU A 4 -3.73 20.73 1.85
CA LEU A 4 -3.62 19.35 2.30
C LEU A 4 -4.69 18.39 1.75
N GLN A 5 -5.95 18.80 1.56
CA GLN A 5 -6.98 17.90 1.00
C GLN A 5 -6.76 17.60 -0.48
N LYS A 6 -6.31 18.61 -1.26
CA LYS A 6 -5.96 18.43 -2.67
C LYS A 6 -4.79 17.47 -2.82
N VAL A 7 -3.72 17.72 -2.06
CA VAL A 7 -2.54 16.85 -2.07
C VAL A 7 -2.89 15.44 -1.59
N GLY A 8 -3.74 15.29 -0.57
CA GLY A 8 -4.26 13.99 -0.15
C GLY A 8 -5.04 13.25 -1.25
N GLY A 9 -5.88 13.96 -2.02
CA GLY A 9 -6.59 13.37 -3.15
C GLY A 9 -5.64 12.84 -4.23
N PHE A 10 -4.62 13.63 -4.60
CA PHE A 10 -3.59 13.18 -5.53
C PHE A 10 -2.75 12.02 -4.97
N ALA A 11 -2.44 12.03 -3.67
CA ALA A 11 -1.73 10.94 -3.02
C ALA A 11 -2.52 9.62 -3.09
N ALA A 12 -3.84 9.67 -2.87
CA ALA A 12 -4.70 8.50 -3.04
C ALA A 12 -4.66 7.95 -4.48
N LEU A 13 -4.74 8.83 -5.48
CA LEU A 13 -4.64 8.41 -6.90
C LEU A 13 -3.27 7.81 -7.23
N ALA A 14 -2.19 8.40 -6.69
CA ALA A 14 -0.85 7.86 -6.85
C ALA A 14 -0.73 6.45 -6.23
N GLN A 15 -1.31 6.22 -5.05
CA GLN A 15 -1.36 4.89 -4.42
C GLN A 15 -2.15 3.86 -5.24
N ALA A 16 -3.25 4.26 -5.89
CA ALA A 16 -3.96 3.38 -6.82
C ALA A 16 -3.06 2.96 -8.00
N ILE A 17 -2.30 3.91 -8.56
CA ILE A 17 -1.37 3.65 -9.66
C ILE A 17 -0.26 2.70 -9.22
N THR A 18 0.33 2.89 -8.02
CA THR A 18 1.39 2.00 -7.55
C THR A 18 0.89 0.57 -7.35
N TYR A 19 -0.31 0.38 -6.78
CA TYR A 19 -0.91 -0.96 -6.68
C TYR A 19 -1.15 -1.57 -8.06
N LEU A 20 -1.73 -0.81 -9.00
CA LEU A 20 -1.97 -1.29 -10.36
C LEU A 20 -0.67 -1.74 -11.04
N LEU A 21 0.39 -0.94 -10.93
CA LEU A 21 1.71 -1.28 -11.47
C LEU A 21 2.27 -2.56 -10.83
N ALA A 22 2.12 -2.73 -9.52
CA ALA A 22 2.56 -3.93 -8.82
C ALA A 22 1.80 -5.18 -9.29
N PHE A 23 0.47 -5.14 -9.33
CA PHE A 23 -0.35 -6.26 -9.83
C PHE A 23 -0.01 -6.63 -11.26
N VAL A 24 0.17 -5.65 -12.15
CA VAL A 24 0.55 -5.89 -13.54
C VAL A 24 1.95 -6.51 -13.61
N TYR A 25 2.92 -5.97 -12.89
CA TYR A 25 4.29 -6.49 -12.90
C TYR A 25 4.37 -7.92 -12.36
N PHE A 26 3.87 -8.17 -11.16
CA PHE A 26 3.95 -9.49 -10.53
C PHE A 26 3.01 -10.52 -11.16
N GLY A 27 1.88 -10.09 -11.71
CA GLY A 27 0.91 -10.98 -12.35
C GLY A 27 1.25 -11.34 -13.79
N ALA A 28 1.91 -10.46 -14.55
CA ALA A 28 2.13 -10.66 -15.99
C ALA A 28 3.61 -10.74 -16.42
N PHE A 29 4.54 -10.11 -15.68
CA PHE A 29 5.93 -9.97 -16.12
C PHE A 29 6.94 -10.72 -15.23
N PHE A 30 6.66 -10.86 -13.94
CA PHE A 30 7.57 -11.50 -12.98
C PHE A 30 7.41 -13.04 -12.94
N ASP A 31 8.03 -13.73 -13.90
CA ASP A 31 8.00 -15.20 -13.99
C ASP A 31 9.16 -15.86 -13.24
N PHE A 32 9.16 -15.75 -11.91
CA PHE A 32 10.22 -16.33 -11.08
C PHE A 32 10.24 -17.87 -11.19
N PRO A 33 11.40 -18.51 -11.48
CA PRO A 33 11.49 -19.95 -11.73
C PRO A 33 11.39 -20.77 -10.43
N ARG A 34 10.18 -20.88 -9.87
CA ARG A 34 9.91 -21.54 -8.58
C ARG A 34 10.39 -23.00 -8.52
N ALA A 35 10.22 -23.74 -9.62
CA ALA A 35 10.66 -25.13 -9.76
C ALA A 35 12.14 -25.27 -10.18
N GLY A 36 12.81 -24.17 -10.49
CA GLY A 36 14.21 -24.16 -10.90
C GLY A 36 15.18 -24.45 -9.77
N ASP A 37 16.40 -24.83 -10.15
CA ASP A 37 17.50 -24.99 -9.20
C ASP A 37 17.98 -23.64 -8.65
N THR A 38 18.91 -23.70 -7.68
CA THR A 38 19.45 -22.50 -7.04
C THR A 38 20.12 -21.55 -8.04
N ALA A 39 20.83 -22.08 -9.04
CA ALA A 39 21.54 -21.26 -10.02
C ALA A 39 20.54 -20.53 -10.93
N GLN A 40 19.51 -21.23 -11.41
CA GLN A 40 18.44 -20.65 -12.23
C GLN A 40 17.72 -19.51 -11.49
N LYS A 41 17.40 -19.71 -10.21
CA LYS A 41 16.75 -18.68 -9.38
C LYS A 41 17.63 -17.45 -9.17
N LEU A 42 18.90 -17.65 -8.82
CA LEU A 42 19.83 -16.55 -8.58
C LEU A 42 20.18 -15.78 -9.86
N ASN A 43 20.33 -16.47 -10.99
CA ASN A 43 20.52 -15.84 -12.29
C ASN A 43 19.30 -15.00 -12.67
N PHE A 44 18.09 -15.51 -12.49
CA PHE A 44 16.87 -14.75 -12.74
C PHE A 44 16.81 -13.46 -11.90
N LEU A 45 17.19 -13.53 -10.62
CA LEU A 45 17.25 -12.34 -9.75
C LEU A 45 18.31 -11.34 -10.23
N ALA A 46 19.48 -11.81 -10.67
CA ALA A 46 20.54 -10.97 -11.21
C ALA A 46 20.11 -10.27 -12.51
N ASP A 47 19.54 -11.03 -13.45
CA ASP A 47 19.07 -10.53 -14.75
C ASP A 47 17.95 -9.48 -14.59
N ASN A 48 17.12 -9.62 -13.56
CA ASN A 48 16.00 -8.72 -13.29
C ASN A 48 16.29 -7.69 -12.17
N GLN A 49 17.53 -7.58 -11.69
CA GLN A 49 17.87 -6.79 -10.49
C GLN A 49 17.37 -5.34 -10.57
N LEU A 50 17.64 -4.68 -11.69
CA LEU A 50 17.28 -3.27 -11.87
C LEU A 50 15.75 -3.10 -11.80
N MET A 51 15.02 -3.92 -12.55
CA MET A 51 13.56 -3.83 -12.61
C MET A 51 12.93 -4.16 -11.25
N LEU A 52 13.40 -5.20 -10.58
CA LEU A 52 12.95 -5.54 -9.22
C LEU A 52 13.20 -4.41 -8.23
N SER A 53 14.38 -3.78 -8.32
CA SER A 53 14.75 -2.66 -7.44
C SER A 53 13.84 -1.45 -7.66
N VAL A 54 13.50 -1.14 -8.91
CA VAL A 54 12.57 -0.06 -9.28
C VAL A 54 11.16 -0.38 -8.80
N VAL A 55 10.66 -1.59 -9.06
CA VAL A 55 9.32 -2.02 -8.64
C VAL A 55 9.19 -1.95 -7.13
N ASN A 56 10.14 -2.51 -6.38
CA ASN A 56 10.17 -2.44 -4.93
C ASN A 56 10.21 -0.99 -4.42
N LEU A 57 11.03 -0.12 -5.03
CA LEU A 57 11.09 1.29 -4.65
C LEU A 57 9.73 1.98 -4.84
N VAL A 58 9.06 1.73 -5.96
CA VAL A 58 7.77 2.36 -6.28
C VAL A 58 6.65 1.79 -5.41
N MET A 59 6.52 0.47 -5.32
CA MET A 59 5.41 -0.18 -4.63
C MET A 59 5.49 -0.05 -3.11
N TYR A 60 6.69 0.03 -2.54
CA TYR A 60 6.87 0.13 -1.10
C TYR A 60 7.18 1.57 -0.67
N VAL A 61 8.29 2.14 -1.15
CA VAL A 61 8.79 3.42 -0.62
C VAL A 61 7.94 4.59 -1.10
N ALA A 62 7.70 4.69 -2.42
CA ALA A 62 6.87 5.76 -2.96
C ALA A 62 5.42 5.65 -2.46
N PHE A 63 4.86 4.44 -2.42
CA PHE A 63 3.55 4.19 -1.80
C PHE A 63 3.49 4.68 -0.35
N GLY A 64 4.47 4.32 0.49
CA GLY A 64 4.51 4.74 1.90
C GLY A 64 4.57 6.26 2.06
N ILE A 65 5.31 6.96 1.20
CA ILE A 65 5.37 8.43 1.20
C ILE A 65 3.99 9.03 0.86
N PHE A 66 3.32 8.53 -0.18
CA PHE A 66 1.97 8.98 -0.52
C PHE A 66 0.96 8.66 0.59
N LEU A 67 1.06 7.47 1.18
CA LEU A 67 0.22 7.06 2.31
C LEU A 67 0.38 8.01 3.50
N ALA A 68 1.60 8.45 3.82
CA ALA A 68 1.84 9.39 4.92
C ALA A 68 1.06 10.70 4.72
N VAL A 69 1.08 11.22 3.49
CA VAL A 69 0.34 12.43 3.12
C VAL A 69 -1.17 12.20 3.22
N LEU A 70 -1.65 11.07 2.72
CA LEU A 70 -3.07 10.71 2.75
C LEU A 70 -3.57 10.55 4.19
N VAL A 71 -2.83 9.86 5.05
CA VAL A 71 -3.15 9.66 6.47
C VAL A 71 -3.32 11.01 7.16
N LEU A 72 -2.39 11.94 6.94
CA LEU A 72 -2.46 13.27 7.54
C LEU A 72 -3.66 14.08 7.01
N ALA A 73 -3.92 14.01 5.70
CA ALA A 73 -5.06 14.68 5.09
C ALA A 73 -6.39 14.18 5.66
N LEU A 74 -6.55 12.86 5.79
CA LEU A 74 -7.77 12.25 6.31
C LEU A 74 -7.96 12.52 7.81
N TYR A 75 -6.87 12.48 8.59
CA TYR A 75 -6.91 12.87 10.01
C TYR A 75 -7.47 14.29 10.18
N HIS A 76 -6.93 15.25 9.42
CA HIS A 76 -7.41 16.62 9.47
C HIS A 76 -8.86 16.78 9.03
N ARG A 77 -9.34 15.94 8.11
CA ARG A 77 -10.73 15.98 7.63
C ARG A 77 -11.72 15.50 8.70
N PHE A 78 -11.38 14.46 9.46
CA PHE A 78 -12.32 13.82 10.38
C PHE A 78 -12.20 14.25 11.83
N LYS A 79 -11.05 14.79 12.27
CA LYS A 79 -10.77 15.07 13.69
C LYS A 79 -11.85 15.88 14.42
N ASN A 80 -12.54 16.79 13.74
CA ASN A 80 -13.57 17.64 14.36
C ASN A 80 -14.91 16.92 14.61
N ARG A 81 -15.16 15.77 13.96
CA ARG A 81 -16.44 15.04 14.04
C ARG A 81 -16.31 13.57 14.47
N ALA A 82 -15.11 13.00 14.41
CA ALA A 82 -14.84 11.62 14.78
C ALA A 82 -13.43 11.46 15.39
N LEU A 83 -13.08 12.31 16.36
CA LEU A 83 -11.71 12.45 16.89
C LEU A 83 -11.03 11.11 17.22
N VAL A 84 -11.64 10.30 18.09
CA VAL A 84 -11.03 9.04 18.56
C VAL A 84 -10.78 8.05 17.41
N LEU A 85 -11.78 7.84 16.54
CA LEU A 85 -11.63 6.95 15.38
C LEU A 85 -10.60 7.49 14.39
N SER A 86 -10.59 8.80 14.19
CA SER A 86 -9.63 9.47 13.31
C SER A 86 -8.20 9.37 13.84
N GLN A 87 -7.99 9.45 15.15
CA GLN A 87 -6.68 9.28 15.79
C GLN A 87 -6.20 7.84 15.69
N LEU A 88 -7.05 6.87 16.02
CA LEU A 88 -6.70 5.45 15.90
C LEU A 88 -6.39 5.07 14.45
N ALA A 89 -7.20 5.52 13.49
CA ALA A 89 -6.91 5.35 12.07
C ALA A 89 -5.54 5.97 11.73
N ALA A 90 -5.25 7.20 12.16
CA ALA A 90 -3.96 7.83 11.91
C ALA A 90 -2.77 7.06 12.50
N VAL A 91 -2.90 6.51 13.71
CA VAL A 91 -1.87 5.67 14.35
C VAL A 91 -1.56 4.45 13.49
N PHE A 92 -2.56 3.66 13.11
CA PHE A 92 -2.34 2.49 12.27
C PHE A 92 -1.86 2.86 10.87
N GLY A 93 -2.31 3.98 10.31
CA GLY A 93 -1.81 4.50 9.05
C GLY A 93 -0.33 4.86 9.09
N VAL A 94 0.14 5.53 10.15
CA VAL A 94 1.56 5.88 10.33
C VAL A 94 2.41 4.62 10.57
N ILE A 95 1.91 3.65 11.34
CA ILE A 95 2.58 2.35 11.51
C ILE A 95 2.73 1.68 10.14
N TRP A 96 1.67 1.66 9.33
CA TRP A 96 1.71 1.05 8.00
C TRP A 96 2.73 1.73 7.08
N VAL A 97 2.79 3.07 7.08
CA VAL A 97 3.82 3.84 6.36
C VAL A 97 5.23 3.34 6.71
N GLY A 98 5.54 3.25 8.01
CA GLY A 98 6.86 2.83 8.47
C GLY A 98 7.19 1.40 8.04
N LEU A 99 6.24 0.49 8.20
CA LEU A 99 6.38 -0.92 7.84
C LEU A 99 6.63 -1.13 6.34
N VAL A 100 5.82 -0.49 5.49
CA VAL A 100 5.92 -0.62 4.03
C VAL A 100 7.24 -0.02 3.53
N ILE A 101 7.64 1.16 4.01
CA ILE A 101 8.93 1.76 3.63
C ILE A 101 10.09 0.87 4.06
N ALA A 102 10.08 0.37 5.30
CA ALA A 102 11.11 -0.53 5.80
C ALA A 102 11.20 -1.81 4.95
N SER A 103 10.06 -2.40 4.60
CA SER A 103 9.99 -3.58 3.72
C SER A 103 10.66 -3.32 2.37
N GLY A 104 10.34 -2.20 1.71
CA GLY A 104 10.98 -1.83 0.43
C GLY A 104 12.48 -1.57 0.52
N MET A 105 12.93 -0.90 1.59
CA MET A 105 14.35 -0.66 1.81
C MET A 105 15.12 -1.96 2.03
N ILE A 106 14.57 -2.88 2.82
CA ILE A 106 15.15 -4.20 3.07
C ILE A 106 15.15 -5.03 1.77
N ALA A 107 14.09 -5.00 0.98
CA ALA A 107 14.01 -5.73 -0.28
C ALA A 107 15.11 -5.29 -1.26
N ASN A 108 15.34 -3.98 -1.40
CA ASN A 108 16.34 -3.44 -2.33
C ASN A 108 17.79 -3.69 -1.86
N ILE A 109 18.09 -3.40 -0.60
CA ILE A 109 19.43 -3.64 -0.04
C ILE A 109 19.72 -5.15 -0.02
N GLY A 110 18.71 -5.93 0.38
CA GLY A 110 18.78 -7.39 0.46
C GLY A 110 18.99 -8.05 -0.90
N LEU A 111 18.26 -7.62 -1.93
CA LEU A 111 18.44 -8.13 -3.29
C LEU A 111 19.87 -7.91 -3.80
N ALA A 112 20.43 -6.72 -3.61
CA ALA A 112 21.82 -6.43 -3.98
C ALA A 112 22.82 -7.30 -3.21
N ALA A 113 22.58 -7.54 -1.92
CA ALA A 113 23.42 -8.42 -1.10
C ALA A 113 23.36 -9.88 -1.57
N VAL A 114 22.17 -10.39 -1.90
CA VAL A 114 21.96 -11.74 -2.45
C VAL A 114 22.72 -11.93 -3.76
N ILE A 115 22.61 -10.98 -4.69
CA ILE A 115 23.28 -11.05 -6.01
C ILE A 115 24.80 -10.96 -5.85
N LYS A 116 25.30 -10.12 -4.94
CA LYS A 116 26.73 -10.06 -4.68
C LYS A 116 27.25 -11.38 -4.09
N LEU A 117 26.49 -12.00 -3.19
CA LEU A 117 26.87 -13.25 -2.54
C LEU A 117 26.78 -14.45 -3.49
N SER A 118 25.86 -14.43 -4.47
CA SER A 118 25.63 -15.55 -5.39
C SER A 118 26.83 -15.90 -6.27
N VAL A 119 27.72 -14.93 -6.51
CA VAL A 119 28.94 -15.10 -7.32
C VAL A 119 29.88 -16.14 -6.71
N ASN A 120 30.04 -16.12 -5.38
CA ASN A 120 31.01 -16.96 -4.68
C ASN A 120 30.35 -18.07 -3.86
N GLU A 121 29.15 -17.81 -3.32
CA GLU A 121 28.51 -18.65 -2.31
C GLU A 121 27.01 -18.83 -2.58
N PRO A 122 26.62 -19.49 -3.70
CA PRO A 122 25.23 -19.55 -4.16
C PRO A 122 24.27 -20.21 -3.16
N ALA A 123 24.70 -21.23 -2.42
CA ALA A 123 23.88 -21.84 -1.38
C ALA A 123 23.55 -20.86 -0.24
N GLN A 124 24.53 -20.04 0.18
CA GLN A 124 24.32 -19.03 1.21
C GLN A 124 23.49 -17.86 0.69
N ALA A 125 23.69 -17.45 -0.57
CA ALA A 125 22.87 -16.45 -1.23
C ALA A 125 21.39 -16.84 -1.27
N MET A 126 21.09 -18.11 -1.56
CA MET A 126 19.71 -18.60 -1.56
C MET A 126 19.08 -18.61 -0.16
N ASN A 127 19.84 -19.00 0.87
CA ASN A 127 19.35 -18.92 2.25
C ASN A 127 19.07 -17.46 2.65
N LEU A 128 19.97 -16.54 2.31
CA LEU A 128 19.78 -15.10 2.55
C LEU A 128 18.54 -14.59 1.82
N TRP A 129 18.33 -14.98 0.55
CA TRP A 129 17.14 -14.64 -0.22
C TRP A 129 15.86 -15.09 0.47
N LEU A 130 15.78 -16.35 0.91
CA LEU A 130 14.62 -16.88 1.62
C LEU A 130 14.37 -16.16 2.95
N THR A 131 15.42 -15.90 3.73
CA THR A 131 15.31 -15.13 4.98
C THR A 131 14.80 -13.71 4.74
N LEU A 132 15.32 -13.03 3.72
CA LEU A 132 14.88 -11.67 3.37
C LEU A 132 13.43 -11.66 2.92
N ASN A 133 12.99 -12.63 2.11
CA ASN A 133 11.58 -12.73 1.72
C ASN A 133 10.67 -12.85 2.94
N ILE A 134 11.00 -13.74 3.90
CA ILE A 134 10.19 -13.87 5.13
C ILE A 134 10.09 -12.54 5.89
N ILE A 135 11.18 -11.79 5.98
CA ILE A 135 11.20 -10.49 6.66
C ILE A 135 10.37 -9.44 5.91
N VAL A 136 10.57 -9.31 4.58
CA VAL A 136 9.85 -8.36 3.71
C VAL A 136 8.35 -8.65 3.73
N GLU A 137 7.97 -9.92 3.57
CA GLU A 137 6.58 -10.38 3.61
C GLU A 137 5.96 -10.14 5.00
N GLY A 138 6.70 -10.43 6.08
CA GLY A 138 6.22 -10.27 7.45
C GLY A 138 6.01 -8.81 7.88
N LEU A 139 6.80 -7.87 7.34
CA LEU A 139 6.65 -6.44 7.64
C LEU A 139 5.45 -5.81 6.92
N GLY A 140 5.12 -6.28 5.73
CA GLY A 140 3.98 -5.74 4.97
C GLY A 140 3.93 -6.12 3.49
N GLY A 141 4.72 -7.12 3.05
CA GLY A 141 4.61 -7.67 1.70
C GLY A 141 3.58 -8.80 1.58
N GLY A 142 3.37 -9.58 2.64
CA GLY A 142 2.65 -10.85 2.58
C GLY A 142 1.34 -10.92 3.37
N ASN A 143 1.05 -9.91 4.18
CA ASN A 143 -0.24 -9.74 4.83
C ASN A 143 -0.59 -8.25 4.94
N GLU A 144 -1.88 -7.98 5.09
CA GLU A 144 -2.44 -6.63 4.99
C GLU A 144 -3.11 -6.22 6.30
N VAL A 145 -2.73 -6.84 7.43
CA VAL A 145 -3.44 -6.67 8.70
C VAL A 145 -3.45 -5.21 9.15
N ILE A 146 -2.30 -4.54 9.09
CA ILE A 146 -2.18 -3.15 9.52
C ILE A 146 -2.89 -2.20 8.55
N GLY A 147 -2.79 -2.44 7.23
CA GLY A 147 -3.53 -1.69 6.22
C GLY A 147 -5.05 -1.89 6.32
N GLY A 148 -5.49 -3.11 6.62
CA GLY A 148 -6.87 -3.47 6.89
C GLY A 148 -7.43 -2.76 8.12
N LEU A 149 -6.70 -2.77 9.23
CA LEU A 149 -7.07 -2.03 10.45
C LEU A 149 -7.18 -0.52 10.19
N TRP A 150 -6.19 0.04 9.48
CA TRP A 150 -6.23 1.44 9.06
C TRP A 150 -7.51 1.74 8.29
N LEU A 151 -7.80 0.96 7.25
CA LEU A 151 -8.95 1.18 6.38
C LEU A 151 -10.29 0.98 7.10
N LEU A 152 -10.40 -0.03 7.97
CA LEU A 152 -11.60 -0.26 8.80
C LEU A 152 -11.90 0.94 9.69
N LEU A 153 -10.91 1.38 10.47
CA LEU A 153 -11.05 2.50 11.41
C LEU A 153 -11.37 3.80 10.67
N LEU A 154 -10.70 4.01 9.53
CA LEU A 154 -10.93 5.14 8.65
C LEU A 154 -12.36 5.15 8.11
N SER A 155 -12.87 4.00 7.67
CA SER A 155 -14.22 3.86 7.14
C SER A 155 -15.28 4.08 8.22
N CYS A 156 -15.05 3.60 9.44
CA CYS A 156 -15.86 3.93 10.62
C CYS A 156 -15.84 5.43 10.91
N ALA A 157 -14.67 6.09 10.86
CA ALA A 157 -14.56 7.54 11.06
C ALA A 157 -15.32 8.33 9.98
N ALA A 158 -15.27 7.87 8.72
CA ALA A 158 -15.99 8.48 7.60
C ALA A 158 -17.51 8.35 7.77
N LEU A 159 -18.02 7.18 8.19
CA LEU A 159 -19.44 6.99 8.51
C LEU A 159 -19.91 7.89 9.65
N LYS A 160 -19.13 7.96 10.74
CA LYS A 160 -19.46 8.77 11.93
C LYS A 160 -19.42 10.27 11.64
N SER A 161 -18.48 10.72 10.83
CA SER A 161 -18.29 12.15 10.54
C SER A 161 -19.19 12.69 9.43
N HIS A 162 -19.80 11.79 8.62
CA HIS A 162 -20.57 12.11 7.42
C HIS A 162 -19.80 12.95 6.39
N GLN A 163 -18.48 12.81 6.33
CA GLN A 163 -17.58 13.60 5.47
C GLN A 163 -17.34 13.01 4.08
N PHE A 164 -17.82 11.78 3.85
CA PHE A 164 -17.80 11.06 2.57
C PHE A 164 -19.09 10.27 2.36
N SER A 165 -19.31 9.77 1.14
CA SER A 165 -20.50 8.96 0.84
C SER A 165 -20.53 7.66 1.65
N LYS A 166 -21.73 7.25 2.09
CA LYS A 166 -21.92 5.98 2.80
C LYS A 166 -21.42 4.79 1.99
N ARG A 167 -21.60 4.82 0.66
CA ARG A 167 -21.19 3.73 -0.24
C ARG A 167 -19.66 3.53 -0.21
N LEU A 168 -18.90 4.62 -0.31
CA LEU A 168 -17.43 4.57 -0.20
C LEU A 168 -17.00 3.99 1.16
N SER A 169 -17.66 4.40 2.25
CA SER A 169 -17.31 3.90 3.57
C SER A 169 -17.66 2.43 3.78
N TYR A 170 -18.82 1.96 3.32
CA TYR A 170 -19.16 0.52 3.42
C TYR A 170 -18.25 -0.34 2.54
N PHE A 171 -17.88 0.15 1.36
CA PHE A 171 -16.88 -0.51 0.52
C PHE A 171 -15.53 -0.59 1.25
N GLY A 172 -15.08 0.51 1.85
CA GLY A 172 -13.88 0.53 2.68
C GLY A 172 -13.94 -0.43 3.88
N LEU A 173 -15.11 -0.60 4.52
CA LEU A 173 -15.28 -1.60 5.58
C LEU A 173 -15.08 -3.03 5.07
N LEU A 174 -15.62 -3.36 3.91
CA LEU A 174 -15.48 -4.69 3.32
C LEU A 174 -14.02 -4.99 2.97
N ILE A 175 -13.34 -4.06 2.31
CA ILE A 175 -11.94 -4.21 1.93
C ILE A 175 -11.05 -4.23 3.17
N GLY A 176 -11.29 -3.35 4.14
CA GLY A 176 -10.54 -3.33 5.40
C GLY A 176 -10.69 -4.64 6.18
N LEU A 177 -11.88 -5.25 6.17
CA LEU A 177 -12.11 -6.55 6.78
C LEU A 177 -11.31 -7.65 6.08
N ALA A 178 -11.30 -7.67 4.74
CA ALA A 178 -10.48 -8.61 3.98
C ALA A 178 -8.99 -8.48 4.35
N GLY A 179 -8.49 -7.25 4.50
CA GLY A 179 -7.12 -6.97 4.94
C GLY A 179 -6.81 -7.48 6.35
N VAL A 180 -7.73 -7.31 7.32
CA VAL A 180 -7.53 -7.88 8.66
C VAL A 180 -7.54 -9.41 8.64
N LEU A 181 -8.38 -10.00 7.80
CA LEU A 181 -8.50 -11.45 7.68
C LEU A 181 -7.29 -12.12 7.03
N THR A 182 -6.36 -11.39 6.39
CA THR A 182 -5.11 -11.96 5.87
C THR A 182 -4.19 -12.53 6.96
N ILE A 183 -4.52 -12.36 8.25
CA ILE A 183 -3.90 -13.13 9.33
C ILE A 183 -4.09 -14.64 9.12
N TYR A 184 -5.20 -15.02 8.48
CA TYR A 184 -5.40 -16.37 7.98
C TYR A 184 -4.68 -16.51 6.63
N PRO A 185 -3.83 -17.54 6.45
CA PRO A 185 -2.97 -17.69 5.27
C PRO A 185 -3.80 -18.15 4.06
N ALA A 186 -4.57 -17.23 3.49
CA ALA A 186 -5.33 -17.44 2.26
C ALA A 186 -5.02 -16.31 1.27
N ASP A 187 -4.27 -16.63 0.22
CA ASP A 187 -3.77 -15.68 -0.79
C ASP A 187 -4.88 -14.81 -1.39
N ILE A 188 -6.07 -15.40 -1.58
CA ILE A 188 -7.26 -14.70 -2.10
C ILE A 188 -7.65 -13.47 -1.27
N LEU A 189 -7.38 -13.45 0.04
CA LEU A 189 -7.70 -12.31 0.91
C LEU A 189 -6.78 -11.11 0.61
N THR A 190 -5.50 -11.38 0.38
CA THR A 190 -4.51 -10.37 -0.01
C THR A 190 -4.85 -9.81 -1.39
N GLU A 191 -5.28 -10.66 -2.33
CA GLU A 191 -5.75 -10.21 -3.66
C GLU A 191 -7.01 -9.34 -3.58
N ILE A 192 -8.02 -9.76 -2.79
CA ILE A 192 -9.24 -8.97 -2.55
C ILE A 192 -8.89 -7.62 -1.94
N PHE A 193 -7.98 -7.60 -0.96
CA PHE A 193 -7.53 -6.36 -0.35
C PHE A 193 -6.85 -5.47 -1.39
N GLY A 194 -5.83 -5.95 -2.10
CA GLY A 194 -5.06 -5.16 -3.05
C GLY A 194 -5.90 -4.64 -4.23
N LEU A 195 -6.70 -5.49 -4.88
CA LEU A 195 -7.58 -5.07 -5.98
C LEU A 195 -8.68 -4.14 -5.49
N GLY A 196 -9.25 -4.42 -4.32
CA GLY A 196 -10.26 -3.56 -3.70
C GLY A 196 -9.70 -2.18 -3.31
N GLN A 197 -8.46 -2.14 -2.82
CA GLN A 197 -7.74 -0.91 -2.50
C GLN A 197 -7.55 -0.03 -3.73
N ILE A 198 -7.24 -0.59 -4.91
CA ILE A 198 -7.16 0.20 -6.15
C ILE A 198 -8.46 0.97 -6.39
N VAL A 199 -9.59 0.26 -6.38
CA VAL A 199 -10.92 0.87 -6.59
C VAL A 199 -11.23 1.90 -5.50
N TRP A 200 -10.89 1.57 -4.24
CA TRP A 200 -11.15 2.43 -3.10
C TRP A 200 -10.31 3.72 -3.15
N PHE A 201 -9.02 3.63 -3.46
CA PHE A 201 -8.12 4.78 -3.61
C PHE A 201 -8.54 5.70 -4.74
N VAL A 202 -8.93 5.14 -5.91
CA VAL A 202 -9.47 5.93 -7.02
C VAL A 202 -10.72 6.68 -6.58
N TRP A 203 -11.67 5.98 -5.98
CA TRP A 203 -12.93 6.58 -5.54
C TRP A 203 -12.70 7.64 -4.45
N LEU A 204 -11.84 7.38 -3.47
CA LEU A 204 -11.48 8.34 -2.43
C LEU A 204 -10.80 9.57 -3.03
N GLY A 205 -9.80 9.37 -3.89
CA GLY A 205 -9.05 10.44 -4.54
C GLY A 205 -9.95 11.38 -5.32
N ILE A 206 -10.82 10.82 -6.17
CA ILE A 206 -11.83 11.59 -6.91
C ILE A 206 -12.77 12.30 -5.93
N SER A 207 -13.25 11.63 -4.88
CA SER A 207 -14.15 12.26 -3.89
C SER A 207 -13.48 13.44 -3.18
N MET A 208 -12.20 13.33 -2.83
CA MET A 208 -11.43 14.41 -2.23
C MET A 208 -11.21 15.58 -3.19
N LEU A 209 -11.12 15.31 -4.50
CA LEU A 209 -10.91 16.32 -5.54
C LEU A 209 -12.21 16.94 -6.08
N VAL A 210 -13.34 16.23 -6.12
CA VAL A 210 -14.61 16.72 -6.71
C VAL A 210 -15.46 17.51 -5.70
N THR A 211 -15.42 17.19 -4.40
CA THR A 211 -16.08 18.02 -3.37
C THR A 211 -15.57 19.48 -3.37
N ILE A 212 -14.47 19.74 -4.06
CA ILE A 212 -13.84 21.05 -4.26
C ILE A 212 -14.61 21.93 -5.25
N GLU A 213 -15.07 21.36 -6.36
CA GLU A 213 -15.66 22.14 -7.46
C GLU A 213 -17.07 22.64 -7.16
N VAL A 214 -17.84 21.85 -6.40
CA VAL A 214 -19.23 22.19 -6.04
C VAL A 214 -19.27 23.43 -5.14
N TYR A 215 -18.39 23.52 -4.13
CA TYR A 215 -18.30 24.70 -3.26
C TYR A 215 -17.76 25.96 -3.96
N HIS A 216 -16.93 25.82 -4.99
CA HIS A 216 -16.42 26.97 -5.73
C HIS A 216 -17.47 27.58 -6.66
N LYS A 217 -18.33 26.75 -7.27
CA LYS A 217 -19.44 27.23 -8.12
C LYS A 217 -20.56 27.90 -7.34
N GLU A 218 -20.84 27.47 -6.11
CA GLU A 218 -21.84 28.13 -5.27
C GLU A 218 -21.34 29.49 -4.74
N ALA A 219 -20.05 29.64 -4.46
CA ALA A 219 -19.47 30.90 -3.96
C ALA A 219 -19.15 31.94 -5.05
N GLU A 220 -19.18 31.58 -6.34
CA GLU A 220 -19.08 32.53 -7.47
C GLU A 220 -20.46 33.03 -7.94
N HIS A 221 -21.53 32.52 -7.36
CA HIS A 221 -22.92 32.89 -7.66
C HIS A 221 -23.64 33.63 -6.52
N ASP A 222 -22.93 33.95 -5.44
CA ASP A 222 -23.33 34.89 -4.38
C ASP A 222 -22.48 36.18 -4.47
#